data_AF-A0A7Z0LGR1-F1
#
_entry.id   AF-A0A7Z0LGR1-F1
#
_cell.length_a   1.000
_cell.length_b   1.000
_cell.length_c   1.000
_cell.angle_alpha   90.00
_cell.angle_beta   90.00
_cell.angle_gamma   90.00
#
_symmetry.space_group_name_H-M   'P 1'
#
loop_
_entity.id
_entity.type
_entity.pdbx_description
1 polymer ?
#
loop_
_entity_poly.entity_id
_entity_poly.type
_entity_poly.pdbx_seq_one_letter_code
_entity_poly.pdbx_strand_id
1 'polypeptide(L)'
;MNMSYDPHNKYSLPYFFGTVGILYNKDKYPHDNFNSWSDLYQSKYKNDILLVDGAREMMGMGLNKLGYSLNDNHSSHIKRAEVDVKKLVPQVRGVVGDEITMMLQQHEGNIAVVWSGVAAPLVQGSNKYNYVIPKEGSNLWFDNMVIPKTAQNK
;
A
#
# COMPACT_ATOMS: atom_id res chain seq x y z
N MET A 1 -15.47 -0.07 -15.90
CA MET A 1 -16.74 0.69 -15.83
C MET A 1 -17.85 -0.29 -15.51
N ASN A 2 -18.78 0.05 -14.61
CA ASN A 2 -19.74 -0.85 -13.92
C ASN A 2 -19.17 -1.62 -12.69
N MET A 3 -18.61 -0.89 -11.73
CA MET A 3 -18.14 -1.47 -10.46
C MET A 3 -19.30 -1.66 -9.47
N SER A 4 -19.16 -2.59 -8.53
CA SER A 4 -20.22 -2.91 -7.54
C SER A 4 -20.65 -1.74 -6.66
N TYR A 5 -19.78 -0.74 -6.47
CA TYR A 5 -20.07 0.46 -5.69
C TYR A 5 -20.82 1.56 -6.46
N ASP A 6 -20.79 1.53 -7.79
CA ASP A 6 -21.51 2.48 -8.66
C ASP A 6 -21.85 1.83 -10.02
N PRO A 7 -22.91 1.00 -10.04
CA PRO A 7 -23.35 0.36 -11.27
C PRO A 7 -23.65 1.39 -12.36
N HIS A 8 -23.19 1.13 -13.58
CA HIS A 8 -23.28 2.02 -14.73
C HIS A 8 -22.62 3.39 -14.56
N ASN A 9 -21.74 3.58 -13.56
CA ASN A 9 -21.02 4.85 -13.33
C ASN A 9 -21.97 6.04 -13.18
N LYS A 10 -23.09 5.85 -12.47
CA LYS A 10 -24.16 6.84 -12.33
C LYS A 10 -23.73 8.05 -11.52
N TYR A 11 -22.84 7.85 -10.55
CA TYR A 11 -22.43 8.91 -9.61
C TYR A 11 -20.96 9.28 -9.71
N SER A 12 -20.16 8.46 -10.37
CA SER A 12 -18.70 8.58 -10.36
C SER A 12 -18.06 8.25 -11.70
N LEU A 13 -17.03 9.02 -12.05
CA LEU A 13 -16.19 8.78 -13.23
C LEU A 13 -14.74 8.58 -12.80
N PRO A 14 -14.05 7.53 -13.30
CA PRO A 14 -12.65 7.30 -12.96
C PRO A 14 -11.76 8.50 -13.32
N TYR A 15 -10.91 8.89 -12.38
CA TYR A 15 -9.89 9.92 -12.56
C TYR A 15 -8.50 9.28 -12.62
N PHE A 16 -8.09 8.62 -11.53
CA PHE A 16 -6.88 7.80 -11.47
C PHE A 16 -7.18 6.42 -10.94
N PHE A 17 -6.29 5.48 -11.26
CA PHE A 17 -6.29 4.15 -10.69
C PHE A 17 -4.86 3.72 -10.43
N GLY A 18 -4.70 2.70 -9.59
CA GLY A 18 -3.38 2.18 -9.31
C GLY A 18 -3.42 1.01 -8.35
N THR A 19 -2.25 0.67 -7.84
CA THR A 19 -2.09 -0.44 -6.91
C THR A 19 -1.49 0.02 -5.59
N VAL A 20 -1.60 -0.82 -4.58
CA VAL A 20 -0.75 -0.74 -3.38
C VAL A 20 0.35 -1.79 -3.52
N GLY A 21 1.55 -1.51 -3.05
CA GLY A 21 2.68 -2.42 -3.22
C GLY A 21 3.87 -2.02 -2.38
N ILE A 22 4.98 -2.72 -2.60
CA ILE A 22 6.23 -2.53 -1.88
C ILE A 22 7.20 -1.79 -2.79
N LEU A 23 7.56 -0.58 -2.39
CA LEU A 23 8.66 0.19 -2.96
C LEU A 23 9.92 -0.07 -2.12
N TYR A 24 11.05 -0.40 -2.74
CA TYR A 24 12.29 -0.60 -2.01
C TYR A 24 13.53 -0.11 -2.76
N ASN A 25 14.57 0.20 -1.99
CA ASN A 25 15.88 0.62 -2.46
C ASN A 25 16.75 -0.61 -2.78
N LYS A 26 16.99 -0.87 -4.07
CA LYS A 26 17.80 -1.99 -4.56
C LYS A 26 19.28 -1.86 -4.18
N ASP A 27 19.80 -0.65 -4.04
CA ASP A 27 21.22 -0.48 -3.66
C ASP A 27 21.43 -0.89 -2.19
N LYS A 28 20.42 -0.69 -1.34
CA LYS A 28 20.45 -1.12 0.06
C LYS A 28 20.22 -2.63 0.19
N TYR A 29 19.34 -3.18 -0.63
CA TYR A 29 18.91 -4.58 -0.57
C TYR A 29 19.04 -5.27 -1.94
N PRO A 30 20.27 -5.43 -2.46
CA PRO A 30 20.50 -5.88 -3.85
C PRO A 30 20.16 -7.34 -4.12
N HIS A 31 20.09 -8.17 -3.07
CA HIS A 31 19.80 -9.60 -3.15
C HIS A 31 18.41 -9.96 -2.62
N ASP A 32 17.65 -8.97 -2.17
CA ASP A 32 16.35 -9.20 -1.56
C ASP A 32 15.23 -9.14 -2.59
N ASN A 33 14.20 -9.93 -2.32
CA ASN A 33 13.01 -9.99 -3.12
C ASN A 33 11.81 -9.69 -2.22
N PHE A 34 10.90 -8.86 -2.70
CA PHE A 34 9.70 -8.40 -2.00
C PHE A 34 8.43 -8.90 -2.72
N ASN A 35 8.47 -10.15 -3.18
CA ASN A 35 7.37 -10.77 -3.91
C ASN A 35 6.21 -11.20 -3.00
N SER A 36 6.38 -11.11 -1.67
CA SER A 36 5.36 -11.45 -0.68
C SER A 36 5.23 -10.38 0.40
N TRP A 37 4.01 -10.18 0.91
CA TRP A 37 3.79 -9.40 2.13
C TRP A 37 4.55 -9.95 3.33
N SER A 38 4.81 -11.27 3.38
CA SER A 38 5.59 -11.86 4.48
C SER A 38 7.06 -11.43 4.47
N ASP A 39 7.59 -11.00 3.33
CA ASP A 39 8.99 -10.60 3.23
C ASP A 39 9.29 -9.40 4.14
N LEU A 40 8.33 -8.48 4.30
CA LEU A 40 8.44 -7.31 5.18
C LEU A 40 8.74 -7.64 6.65
N TYR A 41 8.46 -8.87 7.11
CA TYR A 41 8.57 -9.28 8.50
C TYR A 41 9.98 -9.75 8.89
N GLN A 42 10.94 -9.74 7.96
CA GLN A 42 12.30 -10.17 8.24
C GLN A 42 13.00 -9.21 9.23
N SER A 43 13.75 -9.76 10.18
CA SER A 43 14.43 -8.98 11.23
C SER A 43 15.50 -8.02 10.70
N LYS A 44 16.06 -8.29 9.51
CA LYS A 44 17.03 -7.41 8.84
C LYS A 44 16.46 -6.06 8.41
N TYR A 45 15.13 -5.92 8.37
CA TYR A 45 14.42 -4.67 8.05
C TYR A 45 14.00 -3.90 9.31
N LYS A 46 14.61 -4.20 10.47
CA LYS A 46 14.31 -3.53 11.74
C LYS A 46 14.38 -2.01 11.60
N ASN A 47 13.29 -1.33 11.99
CA ASN A 47 13.15 0.11 11.94
C ASN A 47 13.52 0.69 10.55
N ASP A 48 13.10 0.09 9.44
CA ASP A 48 13.45 0.55 8.09
C ASP A 48 12.29 0.64 7.09
N ILE A 49 11.10 0.22 7.52
CA ILE A 49 9.88 0.22 6.72
C ILE A 49 9.03 1.45 7.04
N LEU A 50 8.61 2.17 6.01
CA LEU A 50 7.58 3.19 6.08
C LEU A 50 6.25 2.60 5.62
N LEU A 51 5.20 2.80 6.39
CA LEU A 51 3.86 2.35 6.05
C LEU A 51 2.99 3.54 5.72
N VAL A 52 2.20 3.41 4.65
CA VAL A 52 1.16 4.39 4.34
C VAL A 52 0.11 4.41 5.45
N ASP A 53 -0.29 5.62 5.89
CA ASP A 53 -1.34 5.80 6.89
C ASP A 53 -2.73 5.56 6.30
N GLY A 54 -3.07 4.28 6.18
CA GLY A 54 -4.31 3.82 5.59
C GLY A 54 -4.83 2.57 6.30
N ALA A 55 -5.98 2.67 6.96
CA ALA A 55 -6.55 1.54 7.70
C ALA A 55 -6.87 0.35 6.79
N ARG A 56 -7.36 0.61 5.57
CA ARG A 56 -7.70 -0.43 4.58
C ARG A 56 -6.46 -1.08 4.00
N GLU A 57 -5.41 -0.31 3.77
CA GLU A 57 -4.13 -0.76 3.27
C GLU A 57 -3.45 -1.69 4.28
N MET A 58 -3.36 -1.25 5.55
CA MET A 58 -2.69 -2.03 6.60
C MET A 58 -3.43 -3.32 6.91
N MET A 59 -4.75 -3.26 7.08
CA MET A 59 -5.54 -4.46 7.31
C MET A 59 -5.59 -5.36 6.08
N GLY A 60 -5.69 -4.79 4.88
CA GLY A 60 -5.68 -5.52 3.61
C GLY A 60 -4.40 -6.29 3.38
N MET A 61 -3.24 -5.66 3.64
CA MET A 61 -1.93 -6.32 3.63
C MET A 61 -1.90 -7.52 4.58
N GLY A 62 -2.32 -7.33 5.83
CA GLY A 62 -2.37 -8.41 6.83
C GLY A 62 -3.30 -9.56 6.42
N LEU A 63 -4.48 -9.24 5.88
CA LEU A 63 -5.43 -10.22 5.36
C LEU A 63 -4.84 -11.00 4.18
N ASN A 64 -4.27 -10.32 3.19
CA ASN A 64 -3.66 -10.97 2.02
C ASN A 64 -2.47 -11.84 2.41
N LYS A 65 -1.61 -11.40 3.33
CA LYS A 65 -0.52 -12.23 3.88
C LYS A 65 -1.03 -13.54 4.50
N LEU A 66 -2.20 -13.52 5.13
CA LEU A 66 -2.84 -14.70 5.72
C LEU A 66 -3.67 -15.51 4.70
N GLY A 67 -3.70 -15.11 3.43
CA GLY A 67 -4.48 -15.76 2.37
C GLY A 67 -5.96 -15.39 2.35
N TYR A 68 -6.37 -14.36 3.10
CA TYR A 68 -7.74 -13.85 3.08
C TYR A 68 -7.91 -12.72 2.07
N SER A 69 -9.17 -12.45 1.71
CA SER A 69 -9.53 -11.29 0.91
C SER A 69 -9.27 -9.99 1.67
N LEU A 70 -8.78 -8.94 1.00
CA LEU A 70 -8.67 -7.59 1.57
C LEU A 70 -10.04 -6.93 1.84
N ASN A 71 -11.13 -7.57 1.39
CA ASN A 71 -12.53 -7.20 1.66
C ASN A 71 -13.20 -8.20 2.61
N ASP A 72 -12.46 -9.05 3.31
CA ASP A 72 -13.01 -9.99 4.28
C ASP A 72 -13.72 -9.26 5.43
N ASN A 73 -14.92 -9.73 5.80
CA ASN A 73 -15.76 -9.17 6.85
C ASN A 73 -15.92 -10.11 8.06
N HIS A 74 -15.25 -11.27 8.07
CA HIS A 74 -15.28 -12.18 9.21
C HIS A 74 -14.42 -11.62 10.35
N SER A 75 -15.06 -11.35 11.48
CA SER A 75 -14.42 -10.75 12.66
C SER A 75 -13.18 -11.53 13.13
N SER A 76 -13.20 -12.86 13.05
CA SER A 76 -12.07 -13.71 13.42
C SER A 76 -10.87 -13.57 12.48
N HIS A 77 -11.09 -13.39 11.18
CA HIS A 77 -10.04 -13.17 10.19
C HIS A 77 -9.42 -11.78 10.38
N ILE A 78 -10.26 -10.76 10.57
CA ILE A 78 -9.84 -9.39 10.88
C ILE A 78 -8.98 -9.38 12.15
N LYS A 79 -9.40 -10.09 13.20
CA LYS A 79 -8.64 -10.15 14.45
C LYS A 79 -7.28 -10.85 14.27
N ARG A 80 -7.21 -11.91 13.47
CA ARG A 80 -5.95 -12.58 13.13
C ARG A 80 -5.02 -11.65 12.35
N ALA A 81 -5.55 -10.89 11.39
CA ALA A 81 -4.78 -9.92 10.63
C ALA A 81 -4.23 -8.79 11.53
N GLU A 82 -5.04 -8.26 12.46
CA GLU A 82 -4.58 -7.26 13.44
C GLU A 82 -3.40 -7.79 14.27
N VAL A 83 -3.54 -9.00 14.81
CA VAL A 83 -2.48 -9.64 15.60
C VAL A 83 -1.23 -9.90 14.76
N ASP A 84 -1.40 -10.26 13.50
CA ASP A 84 -0.28 -10.48 12.59
C ASP A 84 0.43 -9.19 12.22
N VAL A 85 -0.29 -8.13 11.84
CA VAL A 85 0.28 -6.81 11.51
C VAL A 85 1.07 -6.23 12.69
N LYS A 86 0.63 -6.45 13.94
CA LYS A 86 1.40 -6.04 15.13
C LYS A 86 2.80 -6.65 15.21
N LYS A 87 3.03 -7.82 14.60
CA LYS A 87 4.36 -8.45 14.55
C LYS A 87 5.32 -7.73 13.60
N LEU A 88 4.81 -6.88 12.70
CA LEU A 88 5.61 -6.07 11.78
C LEU A 88 6.20 -4.83 12.47
N VAL A 89 5.65 -4.40 13.61
CA VAL A 89 6.04 -3.18 14.33
C VAL A 89 7.55 -3.02 14.51
N PRO A 90 8.34 -4.06 14.86
CA PRO A 90 9.79 -3.91 14.98
C PRO A 90 10.50 -3.47 13.69
N GLN A 91 9.93 -3.75 12.52
CA GLN A 91 10.45 -3.34 11.22
C GLN A 91 9.98 -1.94 10.81
N VAL A 92 8.90 -1.44 11.41
CA VAL A 92 8.29 -0.15 11.04
C VAL A 92 9.06 0.98 11.69
N ARG A 93 9.48 1.94 10.88
CA ARG A 93 10.03 3.22 11.34
C ARG A 93 8.95 4.29 11.51
N GLY A 94 7.96 4.29 10.63
CA GLY A 94 6.89 5.28 10.67
C GLY A 94 5.66 4.83 9.92
N VAL A 95 4.51 5.34 10.35
CA VAL A 95 3.23 5.29 9.65
C VAL A 95 2.91 6.73 9.27
N VAL A 96 2.92 7.04 7.98
CA VAL A 96 2.88 8.41 7.44
C VAL A 96 2.11 8.43 6.12
N GLY A 97 1.65 9.61 5.68
CA GLY A 97 0.92 9.78 4.42
C GLY A 97 1.85 10.20 3.29
N ASP A 98 1.69 11.44 2.85
CA ASP A 98 2.40 12.01 1.71
C ASP A 98 3.91 12.18 1.98
N GLU A 99 4.32 12.19 3.25
CA GLU A 99 5.71 12.36 3.69
C GLU A 99 6.62 11.19 3.28
N ILE A 100 6.07 10.03 2.91
CA ILE A 100 6.85 8.84 2.51
C ILE A 100 7.90 9.19 1.45
N THR A 101 7.53 9.98 0.44
CA THR A 101 8.46 10.36 -0.64
C THR A 101 9.66 11.12 -0.10
N MET A 102 9.40 12.12 0.76
CA MET A 102 10.43 12.94 1.37
C MET A 102 11.34 12.09 2.27
N MET A 103 10.77 11.25 3.12
CA MET A 103 11.53 10.38 4.03
C MET A 103 12.42 9.38 3.27
N LEU A 104 11.93 8.80 2.17
CA LEU A 104 12.72 7.91 1.31
C LEU A 104 13.90 8.65 0.64
N GLN A 105 13.70 9.90 0.23
CA GLN A 105 14.75 10.74 -0.35
C GLN A 105 15.79 11.17 0.69
N GLN A 106 15.36 11.42 1.92
CA GLN A 106 16.22 11.77 3.06
C GLN A 106 16.92 10.57 3.70
N HIS A 107 16.78 9.38 3.12
CA HIS A 107 17.35 8.12 3.63
C HIS A 107 16.84 7.71 5.02
N GLU A 108 15.66 8.20 5.40
CA GLU A 108 14.95 7.80 6.62
C GLU A 108 14.14 6.52 6.40
N GLY A 109 14.36 5.77 5.33
CA GLY A 109 13.63 4.55 4.98
C GLY A 109 14.19 3.96 3.71
N ASN A 110 14.22 2.64 3.62
CA ASN A 110 14.63 1.96 2.38
C ASN A 110 13.53 1.06 1.81
N ILE A 111 12.43 0.87 2.55
CA ILE A 111 11.27 0.08 2.15
C ILE A 111 10.02 0.90 2.48
N ALA A 112 9.04 0.92 1.59
CA ALA A 112 7.75 1.54 1.83
C ALA A 112 6.60 0.66 1.30
N VAL A 113 5.52 0.56 2.07
CA VAL A 113 4.22 0.09 1.57
C VAL A 113 3.43 1.31 1.14
N VAL A 114 3.20 1.47 -0.16
CA VAL A 114 2.70 2.73 -0.75
C VAL A 114 1.89 2.52 -2.03
N TRP A 115 1.11 3.53 -2.41
CA TRP A 115 0.39 3.56 -3.69
C TRP A 115 1.34 3.72 -4.89
N SER A 116 0.98 3.10 -6.02
CA SER A 116 1.79 3.12 -7.26
C SER A 116 2.02 4.53 -7.79
N GLY A 117 1.08 5.46 -7.60
CA GLY A 117 1.23 6.86 -8.01
C GLY A 117 2.39 7.57 -7.28
N VAL A 118 2.60 7.25 -6.00
CA VAL A 118 3.72 7.78 -5.22
C VAL A 118 5.04 7.11 -5.62
N ALA A 119 5.00 5.80 -5.91
CA ALA A 119 6.18 5.04 -6.31
C ALA A 119 6.70 5.41 -7.72
N ALA A 120 5.79 5.73 -8.65
CA ALA A 120 6.12 5.92 -10.06
C ALA A 120 7.23 6.95 -10.32
N PRO A 121 7.20 8.19 -9.78
CA PRO A 121 8.26 9.17 -10.00
C PRO A 121 9.62 8.71 -9.48
N LEU A 122 9.67 7.99 -8.35
CA LEU A 122 10.92 7.49 -7.76
C LEU A 122 11.54 6.37 -8.60
N VAL A 123 10.72 5.46 -9.12
CA VAL A 123 11.16 4.38 -10.00
C VAL A 123 11.56 4.90 -11.38
N GLN A 124 10.83 5.87 -11.94
CA GLN A 124 11.15 6.46 -13.24
C GLN A 124 12.37 7.38 -13.19
N GLY A 125 12.56 8.10 -12.08
CA GLY A 125 13.67 9.04 -11.90
C GLY A 125 14.99 8.39 -11.52
N SER A 126 15.01 7.11 -11.14
CA SER A 126 16.22 6.44 -10.70
C SER A 126 16.16 4.91 -10.80
N ASN A 127 17.27 4.30 -11.22
CA ASN A 127 17.45 2.84 -11.17
C ASN A 127 17.61 2.28 -9.75
N LYS A 128 17.69 3.14 -8.72
CA LYS A 128 17.84 2.75 -7.32
C LYS A 128 16.58 2.07 -6.76
N TYR A 129 15.40 2.49 -7.19
CA TYR A 129 14.15 2.01 -6.62
C TYR A 129 13.50 0.94 -7.49
N ASN A 130 12.75 0.04 -6.86
CA ASN A 130 11.88 -0.90 -7.54
C ASN A 130 10.55 -1.01 -6.79
N TYR A 131 9.46 -1.22 -7.53
CA TYR A 131 8.12 -1.36 -6.99
C TYR A 131 7.55 -2.72 -7.36
N VAL A 132 7.06 -3.45 -6.37
CA VAL A 132 6.56 -4.82 -6.52
C VAL A 132 5.15 -4.92 -5.98
N ILE A 133 4.29 -5.62 -6.71
CA ILE A 133 2.96 -6.02 -6.27
C ILE A 133 3.09 -7.47 -5.75
N PRO A 134 2.81 -7.73 -4.47
CA PRO A 134 2.95 -9.07 -3.90
C PRO A 134 2.04 -10.11 -4.55
N LYS A 135 2.55 -11.35 -4.67
CA LYS A 135 1.91 -12.44 -5.42
C LYS A 135 0.63 -12.96 -4.78
N GLU A 136 0.45 -12.78 -3.47
CA GLU A 136 -0.75 -13.19 -2.74
C GLU A 136 -1.97 -12.35 -3.10
N GLY A 137 -1.76 -11.23 -3.78
CA GLY A 137 -2.77 -10.23 -4.08
C GLY A 137 -2.48 -8.91 -3.37
N SER A 138 -3.04 -7.85 -3.95
CA SER A 138 -2.94 -6.50 -3.41
C SER A 138 -4.21 -5.71 -3.76
N ASN A 139 -4.26 -4.48 -3.29
CA ASN A 139 -5.33 -3.54 -3.60
C ASN A 139 -5.13 -2.93 -5.00
N LEU A 140 -6.17 -3.03 -5.83
CA LEU A 140 -6.40 -2.20 -7.02
C LEU A 140 -7.42 -1.13 -6.62
N TRP A 141 -7.04 0.14 -6.68
CA TRP A 141 -7.88 1.26 -6.32
C TRP A 141 -8.22 2.12 -7.53
N PHE A 142 -9.33 2.84 -7.40
CA PHE A 142 -9.82 3.84 -8.35
C PHE A 142 -10.26 5.06 -7.57
N ASP A 143 -9.62 6.19 -7.84
CA ASP A 143 -10.12 7.50 -7.43
C ASP A 143 -11.05 8.02 -8.53
N ASN A 144 -12.26 8.42 -8.13
CA ASN A 144 -13.28 8.84 -9.07
C ASN A 144 -13.72 10.27 -8.76
N MET A 145 -13.94 11.06 -9.80
CA MET A 145 -14.61 12.34 -9.68
C MET A 145 -16.09 12.11 -9.38
N VAL A 146 -16.63 12.89 -8.44
CA VAL A 146 -18.05 12.92 -8.06
C VAL A 146 -18.48 14.37 -7.86
N ILE A 147 -19.78 14.64 -7.99
CA ILE A 147 -20.36 15.93 -7.59
C ILE A 147 -21.08 15.72 -6.25
N PRO A 148 -20.57 16.25 -5.12
CA PRO A 148 -21.23 16.13 -3.84
C PRO A 148 -22.62 16.79 -3.82
N LYS A 149 -23.55 16.24 -3.02
CA LYS A 149 -24.87 16.86 -2.84
C LYS A 149 -24.80 18.30 -2.31
N THR A 150 -23.72 18.64 -1.60
CA THR A 150 -23.47 19.94 -0.99
C THR A 150 -22.84 20.95 -1.95
N ALA A 151 -22.51 20.57 -3.19
CA ALA A 151 -21.92 21.47 -4.18
C ALA A 151 -22.87 22.64 -4.47
N GLN A 152 -22.38 23.85 -4.24
CA GLN A 152 -23.12 25.09 -4.53
C GLN A 152 -22.99 25.52 -6.00
N ASN A 153 -21.91 25.07 -6.67
CA ASN A 153 -21.66 25.30 -8.09
C ASN A 153 -21.62 23.93 -8.79
N LYS A 154 -22.54 23.72 -9.72
CA LYS A 154 -22.67 22.46 -10.49
C LYS A 154 -22.34 22.70 -11.94
#